data_AF-A0A434ID63-F1
#
_entry.id   AF-A0A434ID63-F1
#
_cell.length_a   1.000
_cell.length_b   1.000
_cell.length_c   1.000
_cell.angle_alpha   90.00
_cell.angle_beta   90.00
_cell.angle_gamma   90.00
#
_symmetry.space_group_name_H-M   'P 1'
#
loop_
_entity.id
_entity.type
_entity.pdbx_description
1 polymer ?
#
loop_
_entity_poly.entity_id
_entity_poly.type
_entity_poly.pdbx_seq_one_letter_code
_entity_poly.pdbx_strand_id
1 'polypeptide(L)' 'LMDDEAWTVRYAAANALRSFGQKGEQVLREIAASDVSRRQRTASLILAEGPAT' A
#
# COMPACT_ATOMS: atom_id res chain seq x y z
N LEU A 1 -0.10 -8.31 6.80
CA LEU A 1 0.68 -7.08 7.09
C LEU A 1 -0.06 -5.81 6.72
N MET A 2 -0.75 -5.73 5.57
CA MET A 2 -1.54 -4.53 5.22
C MET A 2 -2.69 -4.24 6.19
N ASP A 3 -3.22 -5.25 6.88
CA ASP A 3 -4.25 -5.12 7.92
C ASP A 3 -3.68 -5.04 9.35
N ASP A 4 -2.36 -4.93 9.50
CA ASP A 4 -1.72 -4.86 10.82
C ASP A 4 -2.18 -3.61 11.59
N GLU A 5 -2.29 -3.70 12.92
CA GLU A 5 -2.68 -2.58 13.78
C GLU A 5 -1.65 -1.44 13.73
N ALA A 6 -0.37 -1.78 13.68
CA ALA A 6 0.74 -0.83 13.66
C ALA A 6 0.85 -0.14 12.28
N TRP A 7 0.82 1.19 12.29
CA TRP A 7 1.00 2.01 11.09
C TRP A 7 2.30 1.68 10.34
N THR A 8 3.40 1.53 11.07
CA THR A 8 4.73 1.27 10.51
C THR A 8 4.78 -0.05 9.75
N VAL A 9 4.08 -1.08 10.23
CA VAL A 9 4.02 -2.39 9.57
C VAL A 9 3.23 -2.31 8.26
N ARG A 10 2.09 -1.62 8.26
CA ARG A 10 1.31 -1.40 7.04
C ARG A 10 2.11 -0.61 6.01
N TYR A 11 2.78 0.46 6.44
CA TYR A 11 3.59 1.31 5.56
C TYR A 11 4.75 0.53 4.95
N ALA A 12 5.46 -0.28 5.74
CA ALA A 12 6.53 -1.15 5.25
C ALA A 12 6.00 -2.21 4.27
N ALA A 13 4.85 -2.82 4.56
CA ALA A 13 4.23 -3.80 3.66
C ALA A 13 3.80 -3.17 2.34
N ALA A 14 3.21 -1.98 2.37
CA ALA A 14 2.81 -1.25 1.17
C ALA A 14 4.02 -0.83 0.33
N ASN A 15 5.10 -0.39 0.98
CA ASN A 15 6.37 -0.13 0.29
C ASN A 15 6.96 -1.38 -0.34
N ALA A 16 6.96 -2.52 0.37
CA ALA A 16 7.44 -3.78 -0.18
C ALA A 16 6.62 -4.21 -1.40
N LEU A 17 5.30 -4.02 -1.39
CA LEU A 17 4.44 -4.23 -2.56
C LEU A 17 4.84 -3.32 -3.71
N ARG A 18 5.04 -2.01 -3.49
CA ARG A 18 5.50 -1.10 -4.54
C ARG A 18 6.85 -1.54 -5.13
N SER A 19 7.82 -1.87 -4.28
CA SER A 19 9.15 -2.35 -4.70
C SER A 19 9.14 -3.70 -5.41
N PHE A 20 8.07 -4.50 -5.24
CA PHE A 20 7.86 -5.74 -5.98
C PHE A 20 7.52 -5.51 -7.46
N GLY A 21 7.26 -4.27 -7.87
CA GLY A 21 7.01 -3.87 -9.25
C GLY A 21 5.53 -3.95 -9.63
N GLN A 22 5.25 -4.08 -10.94
CA GLN A 22 3.91 -3.92 -11.51
C GLN A 22 2.82 -4.73 -10.80
N LYS A 23 3.11 -5.97 -10.41
CA LYS A 23 2.14 -6.83 -9.73
C LYS A 23 1.80 -6.31 -8.33
N GLY A 24 2.78 -5.78 -7.60
CA GLY A 24 2.53 -5.22 -6.28
C GLY A 24 1.85 -3.86 -6.34
N GLU A 25 2.16 -3.04 -7.34
CA GLU A 25 1.40 -1.82 -7.64
C GLU A 25 -0.08 -2.12 -7.96
N GLN A 26 -0.36 -3.18 -8.73
CA GLN A 26 -1.74 -3.58 -9.01
C GLN A 26 -2.50 -3.90 -7.72
N VAL A 27 -1.90 -4.67 -6.80
CA VAL A 27 -2.50 -4.98 -5.49
C VAL A 27 -2.76 -3.69 -4.69
N LEU A 28 -1.82 -2.74 -4.69
CA LEU A 28 -2.02 -1.45 -4.03
C LEU A 28 -3.20 -0.68 -4.62
N ARG A 29 -3.38 -0.69 -5.95
CA ARG A 29 -4.52 -0.04 -6.62
C ARG A 29 -5.85 -0.70 -6.26
N GLU A 30 -5.89 -2.02 -6.22
CA GLU A 30 -7.08 -2.78 -5.78
C GLU A 30 -7.44 -2.44 -4.33
N ILE A 31 -6.45 -2.38 -3.43
CA ILE A 31 -6.67 -1.98 -2.03
C ILE A 31 -7.11 -0.51 -1.93
N ALA A 32 -6.52 0.39 -2.71
CA ALA A 32 -6.87 1.81 -2.69
C ALA A 32 -8.31 2.06 -3.20
N ALA A 33 -8.84 1.19 -4.05
CA ALA A 33 -10.20 1.25 -4.58
C ALA A 33 -11.25 0.56 -3.70
N SER A 34 -10.86 -0.10 -2.61
CA SER A 34 -11.78 -0.76 -1.69
C SER A 34 -12.43 0.22 -0.71
N ASP A 35 -13.30 -0.29 0.17
CA ASP A 35 -13.90 0.49 1.25
C ASP A 35 -12.86 1.19 2.14
N VAL A 36 -13.28 2.33 2.68
CA VAL A 36 -12.45 3.18 3.55
C VAL A 36 -11.99 2.38 4.76
N SER A 37 -10.68 2.15 4.83
CA SER A 37 -10.03 1.36 5.86
C SER A 37 -8.59 1.82 6.05
N ARG A 38 -7.92 1.35 7.11
CA ARG A 38 -6.52 1.70 7.39
C ARG A 38 -5.58 1.24 6.27
N ARG A 39 -5.79 0.03 5.74
CA ARG A 39 -5.03 -0.52 4.60
C ARG A 39 -5.26 0.29 3.31
N GLN A 40 -6.50 0.70 3.07
CA GLN A 40 -6.88 1.53 1.92
C GLN A 40 -6.14 2.86 1.96
N ARG A 41 -6.18 3.57 3.11
CA ARG A 41 -5.46 4.84 3.30
C ARG A 41 -3.96 4.70 3.11
N THR A 42 -3.35 3.65 3.65
CA THR A 42 -1.92 3.39 3.46
C THR A 42 -1.59 3.11 1.99
N ALA A 43 -2.42 2.34 1.28
CA ALA A 43 -2.20 2.08 -0.14
C ALA A 43 -2.32 3.35 -0.99
N SER A 44 -3.33 4.20 -0.72
CA SER A 44 -3.46 5.50 -1.38
C SER A 44 -2.27 6.41 -1.13
N LEU A 45 -1.73 6.44 0.10
CA LEU A 45 -0.53 7.22 0.42
C LEU A 45 0.67 6.77 -0.42
N ILE A 46 0.98 5.47 -0.43
CA ILE A 46 2.15 4.94 -1.16
C ILE A 46 2.05 5.19 -2.67
N LEU A 47 0.85 5.07 -3.24
CA LEU A 47 0.64 5.38 -4.66
C LEU A 47 0.83 6.87 -4.98
N ALA A 48 0.53 7.76 -4.03
CA ALA A 48 0.72 9.21 -4.17
C ALA A 48 2.18 9.65 -4.01
N GLU A 49 3.01 8.89 -3.27
CA GLU A 49 4.44 9.17 -3.09
C GLU A 49 5.28 8.96 -4.37
N GLY A 50 4.69 8.39 -5.43
CA GLY A 50 5.37 8.14 -6.71
C GLY A 50 6.15 6.80 -6.72
N PRO A 51 6.99 6.56 -7.74
CA PRO A 51 7.74 5.32 -7.86
C PRO A 51 8.73 5.14 -6.69
N ALA A 52 9.01 3.88 -6.33
CA ALA A 52 10.06 3.59 -5.36
C ALA A 52 11.41 4.04 -5.93
N THR A 53 12.08 4.96 -5.26
CA THR A 53 13.45 5.43 -5.56
C THR A 53 14.50 4.45 -5.09
#